data_AF-A0A644SC04-F1
#
_entry.id   AF-A0A644SC04-F1
#
_cell.length_a   1.000
_cell.length_b   1.000
_cell.length_c   1.000
_cell.angle_alpha   90.00
_cell.angle_beta   90.00
_cell.angle_gamma   90.00
#
_symmetry.space_group_name_H-M   'P 1'
#
loop_
_entity.id
_entity.type
_entity.pdbx_description
1 polymer ?
#
loop_
_entity_poly.entity_id
_entity_poly.type
_entity_poly.pdbx_seq_one_letter_code
_entity_poly.pdbx_strand_id
1 'polypeptide(L)' 'MVKVEFLGPINKPKLELNIKNLKELKAILQKDESLKEWLELCAISLNDEIVFDENTNLKDGDKIALLPPVCGG' A
#
# COMPACT_ATOMS: atom_id res chain seq x y z
N MET A 1 3.66 -5.36 13.33
CA MET A 1 3.06 -4.08 12.91
C MET A 1 3.80 -3.58 11.68
N VAL A 2 3.05 -3.32 10.61
CA VAL A 2 3.56 -2.77 9.36
C VAL A 2 3.15 -1.32 9.24
N LYS A 3 3.96 -0.53 8.52
CA LYS A 3 3.68 0.88 8.25
C LYS A 3 3.25 1.03 6.79
N VAL A 4 2.11 1.66 6.56
CA VAL A 4 1.58 1.92 5.22
C VAL A 4 1.64 3.42 4.96
N GLU A 5 2.32 3.80 3.89
CA GLU A 5 2.47 5.19 3.45
C GLU A 5 1.81 5.39 2.09
N PHE A 6 1.20 6.56 1.90
CA PHE A 6 0.52 6.93 0.68
C PHE A 6 1.30 8.06 0.00
N LEU A 7 1.84 7.79 -1.19
CA LEU A 7 2.71 8.75 -1.87
C LEU A 7 1.94 9.64 -2.83
N GLY A 8 2.55 10.79 -3.15
CA GLY A 8 2.08 11.71 -4.18
C GLY A 8 0.65 12.21 -3.94
N PRO A 9 -0.22 12.24 -4.98
CA PRO A 9 -1.56 12.82 -4.91
C PRO A 9 -2.55 12.11 -3.98
N ILE A 10 -2.21 10.92 -3.44
CA ILE A 10 -3.13 10.18 -2.56
C ILE A 10 -3.39 10.96 -1.25
N ASN A 11 -2.41 11.74 -0.77
CA ASN A 11 -2.51 12.69 0.35
C ASN A 11 -3.30 12.16 1.57
N LYS A 12 -2.95 10.96 2.04
CA LYS A 12 -3.55 10.34 3.23
C LYS A 12 -2.53 10.18 4.35
N PRO A 13 -2.98 10.23 5.63
CA PRO A 13 -2.11 9.93 6.75
C PRO A 13 -1.64 8.47 6.68
N LYS A 14 -0.41 8.23 7.13
CA LYS A 14 0.14 6.88 7.28
C LYS A 14 -0.71 6.03 8.21
N LEU A 15 -0.75 4.72 7.94
CA LEU A 15 -1.43 3.74 8.79
C LEU A 15 -0.40 2.79 9.42
N GLU A 16 -0.71 2.34 10.63
CA GLU A 16 0.03 1.27 11.30
C GLU A 16 -0.93 0.11 11.53
N LEU A 17 -0.64 -1.04 10.92
CA LEU A 17 -1.57 -2.18 10.86
C LEU A 17 -0.91 -3.46 11.34
N ASN A 18 -1.71 -4.37 11.88
CA ASN A 18 -1.29 -5.74 12.19
C ASN A 18 -1.91 -6.70 11.19
N ILE A 19 -1.23 -6.90 10.06
CA ILE A 19 -1.66 -7.72 8.92
C ILE A 19 -0.55 -8.66 8.49
N LYS A 20 -0.93 -9.79 7.88
CA LYS A 20 0.03 -10.85 7.49
C LYS A 20 0.46 -10.80 6.04
N ASN A 21 -0.32 -10.18 5.16
CA ASN A 21 -0.06 -10.12 3.73
C ASN A 21 -0.81 -8.94 3.07
N LEU A 22 -0.59 -8.74 1.78
CA LEU A 22 -1.20 -7.64 1.04
C LEU A 22 -2.69 -7.87 0.74
N LYS A 23 -3.19 -9.12 0.79
CA LYS A 23 -4.64 -9.39 0.69
C LYS A 23 -5.41 -8.75 1.84
N GLU A 24 -4.89 -8.89 3.06
CA GLU A 24 -5.48 -8.26 4.25
C GLU A 24 -5.41 -6.73 4.14
N LEU A 25 -4.29 -6.17 3.65
CA LEU A 25 -4.17 -4.74 3.38
C LEU A 25 -5.25 -4.26 2.40
N LYS A 26 -5.38 -4.94 1.26
CA LYS A 26 -6.36 -4.63 0.21
C LYS A 26 -7.78 -4.60 0.77
N ALA A 27 -8.16 -5.61 1.56
CA ALA A 27 -9.50 -5.68 2.18
C ALA A 27 -9.77 -4.54 3.16
N ILE A 28 -8.75 -4.00 3.83
CA ILE A 28 -8.86 -2.83 4.70
C ILE A 28 -9.03 -1.56 3.85
N LEU A 29 -8.13 -1.36 2.88
CA LEU A 29 -8.11 -0.14 2.06
C LEU A 29 -9.34 -0.01 1.14
N GLN A 30 -9.92 -1.14 0.67
CA GLN A 30 -11.14 -1.13 -0.14
C GLN A 30 -12.37 -0.56 0.58
N LYS A 31 -12.34 -0.47 1.92
CA LYS A 31 -13.42 0.14 2.72
C LYS A 31 -13.38 1.67 2.66
N ASP A 32 -12.25 2.25 2.29
CA ASP A 32 -12.11 3.69 2.09
C ASP A 32 -12.44 4.02 0.64
N GLU A 33 -13.60 4.64 0.42
CA GLU A 33 -14.07 4.97 -0.92
C GLU A 33 -13.12 5.92 -1.66
N SER A 34 -12.42 6.79 -0.93
CA SER A 34 -11.46 7.73 -1.49
C SER A 34 -10.14 7.08 -1.90
N LEU A 35 -9.98 5.76 -1.69
CA LEU A 35 -8.85 4.98 -2.18
C LEU A 35 -9.20 4.11 -3.39
N LYS A 36 -10.48 3.98 -3.77
CA LYS A 36 -10.91 3.05 -4.84
C LYS A 36 -10.18 3.27 -6.16
N GLU A 37 -10.10 4.53 -6.62
CA GLU A 37 -9.38 4.87 -7.86
C GLU A 37 -7.88 4.57 -7.77
N TRP A 38 -7.29 4.75 -6.59
CA TRP A 38 -5.86 4.57 -6.37
C TRP A 38 -5.48 3.09 -6.32
N LEU A 39 -6.32 2.23 -5.73
CA LEU A 39 -6.04 0.80 -5.58
C LEU A 39 -5.91 0.07 -6.91
N GLU A 40 -6.54 0.56 -7.98
CA GLU A 40 -6.41 -0.01 -9.32
C GLU A 40 -5.19 0.52 -10.08
N LEU A 41 -4.71 1.70 -9.72
CA LEU A 41 -3.65 2.42 -10.45
C LEU A 41 -2.27 2.31 -9.78
N CYS A 42 -2.24 2.10 -8.47
CA CYS A 42 -0.98 2.16 -7.72
C CYS A 42 -0.17 0.87 -7.88
N ALA A 43 1.15 1.05 -8.01
CA ALA A 43 2.09 0.01 -7.66
C ALA A 43 2.25 -0.05 -6.13
N ILE A 44 2.66 -1.21 -5.62
CA ILE A 44 2.95 -1.43 -4.21
C ILE A 44 4.44 -1.73 -4.06
N SER A 45 5.10 -1.06 -3.12
CA SER A 45 6.43 -1.46 -2.66
C SER A 45 6.37 -2.04 -1.26
N LEU A 46 7.25 -3.00 -1.00
CA LEU A 46 7.56 -3.54 0.32
C LEU A 46 9.04 -3.32 0.56
N ASN A 47 9.39 -2.51 1.57
CA ASN A 47 10.76 -2.15 1.91
C ASN A 47 11.55 -1.63 0.69
N ASP A 48 10.97 -0.67 -0.02
CA ASP A 48 11.54 0.00 -1.20
C ASP A 48 11.66 -0.88 -2.46
N GLU A 49 11.18 -2.13 -2.44
CA GLU A 49 11.12 -3.02 -3.61
C GLU A 49 9.67 -3.21 -4.09
N ILE A 50 9.44 -3.12 -5.41
CA ILE A 50 8.11 -3.37 -5.99
C ILE A 50 7.73 -4.84 -5.83
N VAL A 51 6.52 -5.07 -5.33
CA VAL A 51 5.96 -6.41 -5.12
C VAL A 51 4.67 -6.59 -5.91
N PHE A 52 4.49 -7.78 -6.47
CA PHE A 52 3.32 -8.14 -7.27
C PHE A 52 2.51 -9.29 -6.66
N ASP A 53 3.13 -10.10 -5.79
CA ASP A 53 2.44 -11.21 -5.12
C ASP A 53 1.73 -10.73 -3.86
N GLU A 54 0.40 -10.74 -3.90
CA GLU A 54 -0.44 -10.35 -2.78
C GLU A 54 -0.36 -11.31 -1.57
N ASN A 55 0.22 -12.51 -1.75
CA ASN A 55 0.46 -13.49 -0.69
C ASN A 55 1.79 -13.29 0.03
N THR A 56 2.59 -12.29 -0.38
CA THR A 56 3.87 -11.96 0.27
C THR A 56 3.66 -11.82 1.78
N ASN A 57 4.45 -12.57 2.56
CA ASN A 57 4.34 -12.57 4.01
C ASN A 57 4.98 -11.30 4.60
N LEU A 58 4.20 -10.57 5.40
CA LEU A 58 4.64 -9.37 6.09
C LEU A 58 5.12 -9.69 7.51
N LYS A 59 6.11 -8.93 7.97
CA LYS A 59 6.68 -9.01 9.32
C LYS A 59 6.65 -7.66 10.03
N ASP A 60 6.86 -7.70 11.34
CA ASP A 60 6.98 -6.47 12.13
C ASP A 60 8.10 -5.58 11.61
N GLY A 61 7.81 -4.29 11.47
CA GLY A 61 8.74 -3.28 10.96
C GLY A 61 8.72 -3.10 9.44
N ASP A 62 8.02 -3.97 8.68
CA ASP A 62 7.90 -3.78 7.23
C ASP A 62 7.22 -2.46 6.87
N LYS A 63 7.71 -1.85 5.80
CA LYS A 63 7.16 -0.62 5.23
C LYS A 63 6.52 -0.92 3.88
N ILE A 64 5.30 -0.47 3.71
CA ILE A 64 4.55 -0.57 2.47
C ILE A 64 4.27 0.84 1.97
N ALA A 65 4.51 1.10 0.69
CA ALA A 65 4.09 2.36 0.07
C ALA A 65 3.17 2.11 -1.13
N LEU A 66 2.07 2.87 -1.18
CA LEU A 66 1.21 2.97 -2.36
C LEU A 66 1.78 4.06 -3.27
N LEU A 67 2.19 3.64 -4.47
CA LEU A 67 2.82 4.50 -5.47
C LEU A 67 1.84 4.76 -6.61
N PRO A 68 1.18 5.94 -6.67
CA PRO A 68 0.34 6.28 -7.80
C PRO A 68 1.18 6.40 -9.08
N PRO A 69 0.58 6.25 -10.28
CA PRO A 69 1.28 6.45 -11.54
C PRO A 69 1.96 7.81 -11.56
N VAL A 70 3.26 7.81 -11.86
CA VAL A 70 4.01 9.04 -12.05
C VAL A 70 4.01 9.39 -13.54
N CYS A 71 3.68 10.64 -13.87
CA CYS A 71 4.02 11.18 -15.18
C CYS A 71 5.52 11.50 -15.12
N GLY A 72 6.35 10.51 -15.47
CA GLY A 72 7.78 10.73 -15.63
C GLY A 72 7.99 11.75 -16.74
N GLY A 73 8.48 12.93 -16.38
CA GLY A 73 8.89 13.97 -17.34
C GLY A 73 10.08 13.56 -18.16
#